data_AF-A0A537VBU3-F1
#
_entry.id   AF-A0A537VBU3-F1
#
_cell.length_a   1.000
_cell.length_b   1.000
_cell.length_c   1.000
_cell.angle_alpha   90.00
_cell.angle_beta   90.00
_cell.angle_gamma   90.00
#
_symmetry.space_group_name_H-M   'P 1'
#
loop_
_entity.id
_entity.type
_entity.pdbx_description
1 polymer ?
#
loop_
_entity_poly.entity_id
_entity_poly.type
_entity_poly.pdbx_seq_one_letter_code
_entity_poly.pdbx_strand_id
1 'polypeptide(L)'
;MRQYASKTATLAAIVLAAGVTTAAAQESIKVGVIQPLTGAFAASGNYVANGAKIAADEINAKGGVLGKKLELVIEDNKSNPTEAAAVAEKLIVRDKVPVM
;
A
#
# COMPACT_ATOMS: atom_id res chain seq x y z
N MET A 1 -12.94 -32.20 45.02
CA MET A 1 -12.38 -30.98 44.38
C MET A 1 -11.87 -31.16 42.94
N ARG A 2 -11.72 -32.39 42.41
CA ARG A 2 -11.23 -32.65 41.03
C ARG A 2 -12.19 -32.26 39.88
N GLN A 3 -13.47 -31.99 40.16
CA GLN A 3 -14.48 -31.73 39.12
C GLN A 3 -14.61 -30.24 38.71
N TYR A 4 -13.99 -29.33 39.48
CA TYR A 4 -14.01 -27.88 39.20
C TYR A 4 -12.90 -27.44 38.25
N ALA A 5 -11.76 -28.14 38.24
CA ALA A 5 -10.61 -27.84 37.38
C ALA A 5 -10.87 -28.13 35.88
N SER A 6 -11.75 -29.09 35.57
CA SER A 6 -12.12 -29.42 34.19
C SER A 6 -13.07 -28.39 33.58
N LYS A 7 -13.98 -27.81 34.37
CA LYS A 7 -14.95 -26.81 33.89
C LYS A 7 -14.32 -25.43 33.65
N THR A 8 -13.29 -25.06 34.42
CA THR A 8 -12.53 -23.82 34.21
C THR A 8 -11.62 -23.87 32.99
N ALA A 9 -11.05 -25.04 32.67
CA ALA A 9 -10.26 -25.25 31.46
C ALA A 9 -11.10 -25.11 30.18
N THR A 10 -12.35 -25.55 30.19
CA THR A 10 -13.26 -25.42 29.04
C THR A 10 -13.71 -23.98 28.80
N LEU A 11 -13.90 -23.18 29.86
CA LEU A 11 -14.24 -21.75 29.74
C LEU A 11 -13.07 -20.90 29.22
N ALA A 12 -11.83 -21.21 29.61
CA ALA A 12 -10.64 -20.53 29.11
C ALA A 12 -10.40 -20.78 27.60
N ALA A 13 -10.75 -21.96 27.09
CA ALA A 13 -10.62 -22.30 25.68
C ALA A 13 -11.62 -21.55 24.77
N ILE A 14 -12.81 -21.20 25.28
CA ILE A 14 -13.84 -20.47 24.52
C ILE A 14 -13.47 -18.99 24.37
N VAL A 15 -12.82 -18.39 25.38
CA VAL A 15 -12.37 -16.98 25.31
C VAL A 15 -11.23 -16.79 24.31
N LEU A 16 -10.35 -17.79 24.14
CA LEU A 16 -9.26 -17.73 23.16
C LEU A 16 -9.75 -17.86 21.70
N ALA A 17 -10.89 -18.54 21.48
CA ALA A 17 -11.48 -18.70 20.15
C ALA A 17 -12.24 -17.45 19.66
N ALA A 18 -12.67 -16.57 20.58
CA ALA A 18 -13.37 -15.32 20.23
C ALA A 18 -12.43 -14.17 19.81
N GLY A 19 -11.11 -14.33 20.00
CA GLY A 19 -10.11 -13.30 19.71
C GLY A 19 -9.50 -13.37 18.31
N VAL A 20 -9.83 -14.38 17.50
CA VAL A 20 -9.36 -14.48 16.11
C VAL A 20 -10.25 -13.61 15.24
N THR A 21 -10.10 -12.29 15.37
CA THR A 21 -10.48 -11.41 14.27
C THR A 21 -9.60 -11.83 13.09
N THR A 22 -10.22 -12.34 12.04
CA THR A 22 -9.56 -12.51 10.76
C THR A 22 -8.97 -11.16 10.41
N ALA A 23 -7.65 -11.00 10.53
CA ALA A 23 -6.95 -9.86 9.97
C ALA A 23 -7.21 -9.94 8.47
N ALA A 24 -8.23 -9.22 8.01
CA ALA A 24 -8.50 -9.07 6.60
C ALA A 24 -7.18 -8.55 6.01
N ALA A 25 -6.59 -9.34 5.10
CA ALA A 25 -5.39 -8.94 4.40
C ALA A 25 -5.69 -7.58 3.78
N GLN A 26 -5.15 -6.53 4.37
CA GLN A 26 -5.61 -5.19 4.07
C GLN A 26 -4.99 -4.78 2.75
N GLU A 27 -5.80 -4.90 1.70
CA GLU A 27 -5.42 -4.57 0.34
C GLU A 27 -4.89 -3.13 0.28
N SER A 28 -3.70 -2.94 -0.28
CA SER A 28 -3.08 -1.63 -0.48
C SER A 28 -3.86 -0.82 -1.51
N ILE A 29 -3.84 0.51 -1.37
CA ILE A 29 -4.29 1.44 -2.40
C ILE A 29 -3.09 1.76 -3.27
N LYS A 30 -3.10 1.24 -4.50
CA LYS A 30 -2.06 1.58 -5.49
C LYS A 30 -2.25 3.00 -6.00
N VAL A 31 -1.16 3.73 -6.15
CA VAL A 31 -1.14 5.09 -6.71
C VAL A 31 -0.09 5.10 -7.83
N GLY A 32 -0.53 5.30 -9.07
CA GLY A 32 0.39 5.50 -10.18
C GLY A 32 1.14 6.81 -10.03
N VAL A 33 2.44 6.83 -10.32
CA VAL A 33 3.24 8.06 -10.30
C VAL A 33 4.13 8.08 -11.52
N ILE A 34 3.91 9.04 -12.42
CA ILE A 34 4.71 9.23 -13.62
C ILE A 34 5.64 10.42 -13.39
N GLN A 35 6.96 10.19 -13.46
CA GLN A 35 7.95 11.25 -13.37
C GLN A 35 9.10 11.03 -14.38
N PRO A 36 9.80 12.10 -14.80
CA PRO A 36 11.04 11.97 -15.53
C PRO A 36 12.14 11.56 -14.53
N LEU A 37 12.34 10.26 -14.34
CA LEU A 37 13.41 9.75 -13.48
C LEU A 37 14.75 9.73 -14.22
N THR A 38 14.69 9.69 -15.55
CA THR A 38 15.84 9.89 -16.45
C THR A 38 15.57 10.99 -17.48
N GLY A 39 16.61 11.35 -18.26
CA GLY A 39 16.55 12.39 -19.28
C GLY A 39 16.76 13.81 -18.76
N ALA A 40 16.35 14.80 -19.56
CA ALA A 40 16.67 16.21 -19.33
C ALA A 40 16.15 16.78 -17.99
N PHE A 41 15.05 16.23 -17.47
CA PHE A 41 14.42 16.69 -16.23
C PHE A 41 14.60 15.72 -15.05
N ALA A 42 15.55 14.78 -15.15
CA ALA A 42 15.79 13.74 -14.15
C ALA A 42 15.92 14.27 -12.72
N ALA A 43 16.67 15.36 -12.51
CA ALA A 43 16.87 15.92 -11.17
C ALA A 43 15.54 16.31 -10.51
N SER A 44 14.70 17.06 -11.24
CA SER A 44 13.39 17.48 -10.75
C SER A 44 12.46 16.29 -10.51
N GLY A 45 12.39 15.35 -11.45
CA GLY A 45 11.52 14.18 -11.31
C GLY A 45 11.93 13.28 -10.14
N ASN A 46 13.23 13.11 -9.89
CA ASN A 46 13.71 12.36 -8.73
C ASN A 46 13.37 13.06 -7.40
N TYR A 47 13.43 14.40 -7.33
CA TYR A 47 12.98 15.12 -6.13
C TYR A 47 11.49 14.90 -5.86
N VAL A 48 10.64 14.97 -6.90
CA VAL A 48 9.20 14.71 -6.78
C VAL A 48 8.93 13.26 -6.36
N ALA A 49 9.58 12.28 -6.99
CA ALA A 49 9.40 10.87 -6.66
C ALA A 49 9.84 10.55 -5.22
N ASN A 50 10.92 11.16 -4.74
CA ASN A 50 11.36 11.01 -3.36
C ASN A 50 10.39 11.68 -2.37
N GLY A 51 9.86 12.86 -2.70
CA GLY A 51 8.83 13.52 -1.90
C GLY A 51 7.55 12.67 -1.79
N ALA A 52 7.13 12.05 -2.90
CA ALA A 52 5.98 11.14 -2.91
C ALA A 52 6.21 9.92 -2.01
N LYS A 53 7.40 9.31 -2.06
CA LYS A 53 7.77 8.18 -1.17
C LYS A 53 7.71 8.58 0.30
N ILE A 54 8.31 9.71 0.66
CA ILE A 54 8.28 10.22 2.04
C ILE A 54 6.84 10.44 2.50
N ALA A 55 6.00 11.06 1.67
CA ALA A 55 4.60 11.29 2.00
C ALA A 55 3.82 9.97 2.18
N ALA A 56 4.04 8.99 1.29
CA ALA A 56 3.42 7.67 1.40
C ALA A 56 3.86 6.95 2.69
N ASP A 57 5.15 7.02 3.04
CA ASP A 57 5.69 6.44 4.27
C ASP A 57 5.06 7.08 5.52
N GLU A 58 4.96 8.41 5.56
CA GLU A 58 4.32 9.11 6.67
C GLU A 58 2.82 8.80 6.81
N ILE A 59 2.08 8.81 5.69
CA ILE A 59 0.64 8.46 5.66
C ILE A 59 0.46 7.03 6.14
N ASN A 60 1.29 6.11 5.63
CA ASN A 60 1.27 4.72 6.03
C ASN A 60 1.57 4.55 7.51
N ALA A 61 2.58 5.25 8.05
CA ALA A 61 2.90 5.23 9.47
C ALA A 61 1.73 5.71 10.35
N LYS A 62 0.90 6.63 9.84
CA LYS A 62 -0.31 7.15 10.52
C LYS A 62 -1.58 6.28 10.32
N GLY A 63 -1.43 5.07 9.80
CA GLY A 63 -2.54 4.13 9.61
C GLY A 63 -3.13 4.12 8.19
N GLY A 64 -2.51 4.82 7.25
CA GLY A 64 -2.92 4.81 5.84
C GLY A 64 -4.16 5.65 5.56
N VAL A 65 -4.80 5.38 4.41
CA VAL A 65 -6.04 6.04 3.96
C VAL A 65 -7.20 5.06 4.12
N LEU A 66 -8.19 5.42 4.93
CA LEU A 66 -9.32 4.54 5.28
C LEU A 66 -8.85 3.18 5.82
N GLY A 67 -7.79 3.22 6.63
CA GLY A 67 -7.10 2.04 7.15
C GLY A 67 -6.08 1.44 6.18
N LYS A 68 -6.24 1.57 4.86
CA LYS A 68 -5.39 0.90 3.84
C LYS A 68 -4.05 1.61 3.60
N LYS A 69 -3.00 0.82 3.39
CA LYS A 69 -1.67 1.35 3.06
C LYS A 69 -1.62 1.84 1.61
N LEU A 70 -0.94 2.95 1.36
CA LEU A 70 -0.59 3.42 0.03
C LEU A 70 0.59 2.61 -0.52
N GLU A 71 0.51 2.24 -1.79
CA GLU A 71 1.57 1.60 -2.57
C GLU A 71 1.82 2.43 -3.83
N LEU A 72 2.99 3.04 -3.95
CA LEU A 72 3.33 3.85 -5.13
C LEU A 72 3.83 2.94 -6.26
N VAL A 73 3.20 3.04 -7.43
CA VAL A 73 3.65 2.41 -8.67
C VAL A 73 4.32 3.50 -9.51
N ILE A 74 5.63 3.63 -9.36
CA ILE A 74 6.40 4.72 -9.95
C ILE A 74 7.01 4.28 -11.29
N GLU A 75 6.79 5.07 -12.33
CA GLU A 75 7.25 4.79 -13.68
C GLU A 75 7.98 6.00 -14.29
N ASP A 76 9.02 5.71 -15.08
CA ASP A 76 9.88 6.70 -15.72
C ASP A 76 9.37 7.06 -17.12
N ASN A 77 9.07 8.33 -17.36
CA ASN A 77 8.72 8.83 -18.70
C ASN A 77 9.92 9.33 -19.52
N LYS A 78 11.14 9.28 -18.97
CA LYS A 78 12.40 9.64 -19.65
C LYS A 78 12.44 11.07 -20.21
N SER A 79 11.63 11.98 -19.67
CA SER A 79 11.45 13.33 -20.22
C SER A 79 10.90 13.35 -21.66
N ASN A 80 10.13 12.33 -22.04
CA ASN A 80 9.60 12.17 -23.39
C ASN A 80 8.05 12.04 -23.36
N PRO A 81 7.32 12.79 -24.20
CA PRO A 81 5.85 12.77 -24.19
C PRO A 81 5.24 11.44 -24.69
N THR A 82 5.88 10.78 -25.66
CA THR A 82 5.43 9.47 -26.15
C THR A 82 5.59 8.40 -25.08
N GLU A 83 6.74 8.39 -24.39
CA GLU A 83 6.97 7.49 -23.26
C GLU A 83 5.99 7.78 -22.11
N ALA A 84 5.69 9.06 -21.83
CA ALA A 84 4.71 9.44 -20.80
C ALA A 84 3.32 8.86 -21.10
N ALA A 85 2.86 8.91 -22.34
CA ALA A 85 1.58 8.33 -22.75
C ALA A 85 1.57 6.81 -22.60
N ALA A 86 2.63 6.14 -23.06
CA ALA A 86 2.76 4.67 -22.96
C ALA A 86 2.81 4.19 -21.49
N VAL A 87 3.52 4.91 -20.63
CA VAL A 87 3.57 4.64 -19.20
C VAL A 87 2.20 4.86 -18.54
N ALA A 88 1.48 5.91 -18.91
CA ALA A 88 0.14 6.15 -18.39
C ALA A 88 -0.83 5.01 -18.77
N GLU A 89 -0.79 4.57 -20.03
CA GLU A 89 -1.58 3.43 -20.49
C GLU A 89 -1.23 2.15 -19.73
N LYS A 90 0.06 1.88 -19.52
CA LYS A 90 0.54 0.74 -18.72
C LYS A 90 -0.03 0.77 -17.30
N LEU A 91 0.03 1.92 -16.62
CA LEU A 91 -0.47 2.07 -15.25
C LEU A 91 -1.99 1.85 -15.17
N ILE A 92 -2.75 2.34 -16.15
CA ILE A 92 -4.21 2.23 -16.20
C ILE A 92 -4.66 0.81 -16.59
N VAL A 93 -4.14 0.29 -17.69
CA VAL A 93 -4.67 -0.94 -18.33
C VAL A 93 -4.06 -2.19 -17.70
N ARG A 94 -2.73 -2.19 -17.51
CA ARG A 94 -1.99 -3.36 -17.05
C ARG A 94 -1.92 -3.40 -15.52
N ASP A 95 -1.45 -2.32 -14.91
CA ASP A 95 -1.22 -2.28 -13.47
C ASP A 95 -2.49 -1.93 -12.68
N LYS A 96 -3.52 -1.42 -13.38
CA LYS A 96 -4.86 -1.13 -12.87
C LYS A 96 -4.84 -0.30 -11.59
N VAL A 97 -4.00 0.72 -11.57
CA VAL A 97 -3.95 1.64 -10.43
C VAL A 97 -5.29 2.40 -10.33
N PRO A 98 -5.92 2.47 -9.16
CA PRO A 98 -7.20 3.15 -8.99
C PRO A 98 -7.09 4.68 -9.12
N VAL A 99 -5.91 5.24 -8.91
CA VAL A 99 -5.60 6.68 -9.01
C VAL A 99 -4.18 6.89 -9.55
N MET A 100 -3.95 8.04 -10.18
CA MET A 100 -2.69 8.49 -10.80
C MET A 100 -2.14 9.73 -10.08
#